data_AF-A0A556QVP9-F1
#
_entry.id   AF-A0A556QVP9-F1
#
_cell.length_a   1.000
_cell.length_b   1.000
_cell.length_c   1.000
_cell.angle_alpha   90.00
_cell.angle_beta   90.00
_cell.angle_gamma   90.00
#
_symmetry.space_group_name_H-M   'P 1'
#
loop_
_entity.id
_entity.type
_entity.pdbx_description
1 polymer ?
#
loop_
_entity_poly.entity_id
_entity_poly.type
_entity_poly.pdbx_seq_one_letter_code
_entity_poly.pdbx_strand_id
1 'polypeptide(L)'
;MEKKDKERQPHDKFFKQTFSRKEVILSFLKARLPKEIFNQIDQDNLLLTNREFVSATGKSISSDCIFKSRIKGTEHYIYLHVERQSEEDPLISVRFLEYNAQLIRQHVSEHGNTSLPAIVNICLYNGSKPYKGPTNFHDLFPSLNQAARYMFAGFHLVDLHTTTNEALLNWKQAAGAAMILKQGIYRDFCEWLPDYQNILLHLEKKGYIPYINNVL
;
A
#
# COMPACT_ATOMS: atom_id res chain seq x y z
N MET A 1 25.91 18.62 -22.35
CA MET A 1 24.48 18.34 -22.61
C MET A 1 23.69 18.88 -21.46
N GLU A 2 22.84 19.86 -21.75
CA GLU A 2 22.27 20.82 -20.82
C GLU A 2 21.32 20.20 -19.80
N LYS A 3 21.48 20.65 -18.54
CA LYS A 3 20.46 20.57 -17.49
C LYS A 3 19.21 21.29 -17.99
N LYS A 4 18.19 20.55 -18.44
CA LYS A 4 16.86 21.14 -18.64
C LYS A 4 16.25 21.41 -17.28
N ASP A 5 16.24 22.68 -16.96
CA ASP A 5 15.76 23.25 -15.73
C ASP A 5 14.28 22.93 -15.49
N LYS A 6 13.94 22.98 -14.20
CA LYS A 6 12.67 22.68 -13.55
C LYS A 6 11.55 23.68 -13.93
N GLU A 7 11.28 23.88 -15.22
CA GLU A 7 10.09 24.61 -15.66
C GLU A 7 8.84 23.77 -15.33
N ARG A 8 8.15 24.18 -14.26
CA ARG A 8 6.80 23.70 -13.89
C ARG A 8 5.91 23.72 -15.12
N GLN A 9 5.50 22.56 -15.62
CA GLN A 9 4.74 22.46 -16.86
C GLN A 9 3.47 23.33 -16.77
N PRO A 10 3.21 24.24 -17.73
CA PRO A 10 2.05 25.14 -17.71
C PRO A 10 0.73 24.39 -17.52
N HIS A 11 0.62 23.21 -18.12
CA HIS A 11 -0.54 22.34 -17.95
C HIS A 11 -0.67 21.82 -16.50
N ASP A 12 0.40 21.51 -15.77
CA ASP A 12 0.34 21.01 -14.37
C ASP A 12 -0.19 22.11 -13.46
N LYS A 13 0.33 23.31 -13.67
CA LYS A 13 -0.13 24.50 -12.97
C LYS A 13 -1.59 24.79 -13.27
N PHE A 14 -2.00 24.76 -14.54
CA PHE A 14 -3.39 24.94 -14.93
C PHE A 14 -4.29 23.88 -14.28
N PHE A 15 -3.89 22.61 -14.33
CA PHE A 15 -4.64 21.53 -13.71
C PHE A 15 -4.84 21.78 -12.22
N LYS A 16 -3.76 21.98 -11.45
CA LYS A 16 -3.86 22.21 -10.01
C LYS A 16 -4.70 23.45 -9.69
N GLN A 17 -4.48 24.56 -10.37
CA GLN A 17 -5.24 25.80 -10.13
C GLN A 17 -6.73 25.64 -10.45
N THR A 18 -7.05 24.96 -11.55
CA THR A 18 -8.43 24.75 -12.00
C THR A 18 -9.16 23.74 -11.12
N PHE A 19 -8.58 22.57 -10.86
CA PHE A 19 -9.23 21.51 -10.09
C PHE A 19 -9.20 21.73 -8.57
N SER A 20 -8.36 22.63 -8.06
CA SER A 20 -8.46 23.08 -6.65
C SER A 20 -9.75 23.85 -6.35
N ARG A 21 -10.47 24.31 -7.37
CA ARG A 21 -11.74 25.04 -7.23
C ARG A 21 -12.90 24.06 -7.07
N LYS A 22 -13.66 24.21 -5.98
CA LYS A 22 -14.74 23.30 -5.58
C LYS A 22 -15.80 23.11 -6.68
N GLU A 23 -16.21 24.20 -7.32
CA GLU A 23 -17.19 24.23 -8.40
C GLU A 23 -16.73 23.45 -9.65
N VAL A 24 -15.43 23.49 -9.94
CA VAL A 24 -14.84 22.77 -11.08
C VAL A 24 -14.79 21.29 -10.78
N ILE A 25 -14.25 20.89 -9.62
CA ILE A 25 -14.17 19.47 -9.27
C ILE A 25 -15.58 18.86 -9.14
N LEU A 26 -16.55 19.55 -8.53
CA LEU A 26 -17.93 19.04 -8.46
C LEU A 26 -18.56 18.86 -9.84
N SER A 27 -18.37 19.83 -10.75
CA SER A 27 -18.87 19.73 -12.13
C SER A 27 -18.22 18.56 -12.87
N PHE A 28 -16.91 18.38 -12.70
CA PHE A 28 -16.17 17.27 -13.29
C PHE A 28 -16.63 15.91 -12.74
N LEU A 29 -16.74 15.77 -11.42
CA LEU A 29 -17.20 14.54 -10.77
C LEU A 29 -18.62 14.19 -11.22
N LYS A 30 -19.52 15.17 -11.29
CA LYS A 30 -20.91 14.98 -11.79
C LYS A 30 -20.94 14.49 -13.24
N ALA A 31 -20.01 14.96 -14.07
CA ALA A 31 -19.95 14.60 -15.48
C ALA A 31 -19.31 13.23 -15.74
N ARG A 32 -18.49 12.71 -14.82
CA ARG A 32 -17.61 11.55 -15.09
C ARG A 32 -17.76 10.38 -14.12
N LEU A 33 -18.18 10.59 -12.88
CA LEU A 33 -18.43 9.47 -11.97
C LEU A 33 -19.78 8.81 -12.27
N PRO A 34 -19.91 7.50 -12.04
CA PRO A 34 -21.21 6.84 -11.95
C PRO A 34 -22.12 7.57 -10.96
N LYS A 35 -23.41 7.70 -11.29
CA LYS A 35 -24.38 8.45 -10.48
C LYS A 35 -24.46 7.91 -9.05
N GLU A 36 -24.31 6.60 -8.88
CA GLU A 36 -24.34 5.89 -7.61
C GLU A 36 -23.20 6.31 -6.70
N ILE A 37 -22.01 6.57 -7.26
CA ILE A 37 -20.84 7.05 -6.50
C ILE A 37 -20.99 8.55 -6.24
N PHE A 38 -21.33 9.33 -7.26
CA PHE A 38 -21.43 10.79 -7.14
C PHE A 38 -22.46 11.23 -6.08
N ASN A 39 -23.63 10.58 -6.05
CA ASN A 39 -24.70 10.90 -5.09
C ASN A 39 -24.36 10.53 -3.64
N GLN A 40 -23.32 9.70 -3.41
CA GLN A 40 -22.87 9.35 -2.07
C GLN A 40 -21.89 10.38 -1.49
N ILE A 41 -21.27 11.21 -2.32
CA ILE A 41 -20.31 12.24 -1.89
C ILE A 41 -21.07 13.39 -1.23
N ASP A 42 -20.66 13.76 -0.01
CA ASP A 42 -21.08 15.03 0.60
C ASP A 42 -20.41 16.19 -0.15
N GLN A 43 -21.20 16.80 -1.04
CA GLN A 43 -20.77 17.88 -1.94
C GLN A 43 -20.51 19.17 -1.16
N ASP A 44 -21.18 19.39 -0.04
CA ASP A 44 -21.02 20.59 0.79
C ASP A 44 -19.69 20.54 1.56
N ASN A 45 -19.27 19.35 1.97
CA ASN A 45 -18.02 19.12 2.69
C ASN A 45 -16.87 18.55 1.84
N LEU A 46 -16.94 18.67 0.51
CA LEU A 46 -15.83 18.34 -0.38
C LEU A 46 -14.72 19.40 -0.28
N LEU A 47 -13.58 19.03 0.29
CA LEU A 47 -12.45 19.92 0.57
C LEU A 47 -11.16 19.39 -0.04
N LEU A 48 -10.39 20.27 -0.70
CA LEU A 48 -9.03 19.96 -1.12
C LEU A 48 -8.14 19.76 0.12
N THR A 49 -7.30 18.75 0.11
CA THR A 49 -6.33 18.47 1.18
C THR A 49 -4.95 19.00 0.81
N ASN A 50 -4.09 19.18 1.82
CA ASN A 50 -2.67 19.52 1.68
C ASN A 50 -1.78 18.27 1.63
N ARG A 51 -2.35 17.09 1.41
CA ARG A 51 -1.61 15.83 1.37
C ARG A 51 -0.80 15.76 0.08
N GLU A 52 0.48 15.43 0.20
CA GLU A 52 1.40 15.27 -0.93
C GLU A 52 2.11 13.91 -0.82
N PHE A 53 2.30 13.24 -1.96
CA PHE A 53 3.02 11.98 -2.02
C PHE A 53 4.30 12.11 -2.85
N VAL A 54 5.31 11.33 -2.45
CA VAL A 54 6.51 11.11 -3.24
C VAL A 54 6.33 9.74 -3.90
N SER A 55 6.48 9.67 -5.23
CA SER A 55 6.45 8.38 -5.92
C SER A 55 7.60 7.48 -5.43
N ALA A 56 7.47 6.16 -5.58
CA ALA A 56 8.54 5.20 -5.27
C ALA A 56 9.87 5.50 -6.00
N THR A 57 9.83 6.24 -7.12
CA THR A 57 11.00 6.67 -7.90
C THR A 57 11.62 7.99 -7.42
N GLY A 58 11.15 8.56 -6.31
CA GLY A 58 11.65 9.83 -5.76
C GLY A 58 11.19 11.08 -6.52
N LYS A 59 10.38 10.94 -7.58
CA LYS A 59 9.74 12.07 -8.25
C LYS A 59 8.54 12.54 -7.41
N SER A 60 8.55 13.82 -7.03
CA SER A 60 7.40 14.49 -6.44
C SER A 60 6.23 14.43 -7.43
N ILE A 61 5.07 14.01 -6.94
CA ILE A 61 3.86 13.87 -7.73
C ILE A 61 3.27 15.27 -7.90
N SER A 62 3.73 15.98 -8.92
CA SER A 62 3.46 17.41 -9.07
C SER A 62 2.07 17.76 -9.58
N SER A 63 1.23 16.77 -9.92
CA SER A 63 0.04 16.97 -10.76
C SER A 63 -1.26 16.39 -10.20
N ASP A 64 -1.27 15.93 -8.95
CA ASP A 64 -2.44 15.28 -8.36
C ASP A 64 -3.19 16.21 -7.41
N CYS A 65 -4.49 15.94 -7.24
CA CYS A 65 -5.36 16.61 -6.28
C CYS A 65 -6.06 15.56 -5.41
N ILE A 66 -5.99 15.75 -4.10
CA ILE A 66 -6.62 14.86 -3.13
C ILE A 66 -7.69 15.65 -2.41
N PHE A 67 -8.93 15.18 -2.50
CA PHE A 67 -10.07 15.77 -1.81
C PHE A 67 -10.53 14.86 -0.70
N LYS A 68 -10.99 15.44 0.40
CA LYS A 68 -11.70 14.75 1.47
C LYS A 68 -13.17 15.13 1.46
N SER A 69 -14.03 14.17 1.75
CA SER A 69 -15.47 14.37 1.93
C SER A 69 -16.00 13.32 2.93
N ARG A 70 -17.25 13.46 3.36
CA ARG A 70 -17.94 12.46 4.17
C ARG A 70 -18.89 11.66 3.28
N ILE A 71 -18.99 10.36 3.52
CA ILE A 71 -20.03 9.51 2.92
C ILE A 71 -20.65 8.71 4.07
N LYS A 72 -21.95 8.90 4.30
CA LYS A 72 -22.70 8.22 5.39
C LYS A 72 -22.01 8.31 6.78
N GLY A 73 -21.35 9.44 7.07
CA GLY A 73 -20.73 9.70 8.37
C GLY A 73 -19.27 9.25 8.52
N THR A 74 -18.69 8.55 7.54
CA THR A 74 -17.26 8.18 7.55
C THR A 74 -16.46 9.02 6.55
N GLU A 75 -15.22 9.33 6.90
CA GLU A 75 -14.32 10.11 6.05
C GLU A 75 -13.89 9.27 4.84
N HIS A 76 -13.95 9.89 3.66
CA HIS A 76 -13.56 9.30 2.39
C HIS A 76 -12.65 10.26 1.64
N TYR A 77 -11.82 9.70 0.77
CA TYR A 77 -10.97 10.47 -0.12
C TYR A 77 -11.35 10.28 -1.58
N ILE A 78 -11.13 11.32 -2.37
CA ILE A 78 -11.14 11.27 -3.82
C ILE A 78 -9.75 11.64 -4.27
N TYR A 79 -9.08 10.71 -4.92
CA TYR A 79 -7.74 10.86 -5.43
C TYR A 79 -7.81 11.08 -6.95
N LEU A 80 -7.59 12.33 -7.37
CA LEU A 80 -7.56 12.70 -8.78
C LEU A 80 -6.11 12.78 -9.25
N HIS A 81 -5.71 11.77 -10.01
CA HIS A 81 -4.43 11.68 -10.68
C HIS A 81 -4.54 12.20 -12.11
N VAL A 82 -3.54 12.95 -12.58
CA VAL A 82 -3.43 13.31 -13.99
C VAL A 82 -2.25 12.59 -14.59
N GLU A 83 -2.53 11.71 -15.55
CA GLU A 83 -1.48 11.05 -16.29
C GLU A 83 -1.24 11.80 -17.60
N ARG A 84 -0.06 12.43 -17.68
CA ARG A 84 0.45 13.04 -18.91
C ARG A 84 1.61 12.23 -19.40
N GLN A 85 1.32 11.26 -20.25
CA GLN A 85 2.38 10.51 -20.89
C GLN A 85 2.22 10.55 -22.41
N SER A 86 3.38 10.65 -23.06
CA SER A 86 3.55 10.34 -24.47
C SER A 86 3.34 8.85 -24.77
N GLU A 87 3.34 8.00 -23.74
CA GLU A 87 3.15 6.54 -23.79
C GLU A 87 2.18 6.07 -22.69
N GLU A 88 1.77 4.81 -22.73
CA GLU A 88 0.78 4.26 -21.82
C GLU A 88 1.46 3.56 -20.63
N ASP A 89 1.02 3.83 -19.39
CA ASP A 89 1.46 3.10 -18.19
C ASP A 89 0.50 1.92 -17.91
N PRO A 90 0.88 0.67 -18.22
CA PRO A 90 0.02 -0.49 -17.98
C PRO A 90 -0.12 -0.84 -16.49
N LEU A 91 0.68 -0.25 -15.61
CA LEU A 91 0.70 -0.53 -14.16
C LEU A 91 0.13 0.63 -13.33
N ILE A 92 -0.64 1.53 -13.93
CA ILE A 92 -1.24 2.68 -13.22
C ILE A 92 -2.10 2.24 -12.02
N SER A 93 -2.77 1.08 -12.11
CA SER A 93 -3.56 0.53 -10.99
C SER A 93 -2.68 0.09 -9.81
N VAL A 94 -1.44 -0.35 -10.05
CA VAL A 94 -0.44 -0.62 -8.98
C VAL A 94 -0.06 0.69 -8.28
N ARG A 95 0.19 1.75 -9.04
CA ARG A 95 0.52 3.08 -8.48
C ARG A 95 -0.62 3.63 -7.62
N PHE A 96 -1.86 3.47 -8.06
CA PHE A 96 -3.02 3.82 -7.22
C PHE A 96 -3.06 3.05 -5.91
N LEU A 97 -2.67 1.78 -5.88
CA LEU A 97 -2.59 1.04 -4.61
C LEU A 97 -1.49 1.55 -3.69
N GLU A 98 -0.33 1.90 -4.23
CA GLU A 98 0.75 2.51 -3.44
C GLU A 98 0.29 3.83 -2.82
N TYR A 99 -0.38 4.68 -3.59
CA TYR A 99 -0.92 5.95 -3.11
C TYR A 99 -2.03 5.75 -2.09
N ASN A 100 -2.92 4.78 -2.31
CA ASN A 100 -3.96 4.43 -1.35
C ASN A 100 -3.33 4.01 -0.01
N ALA A 101 -2.29 3.17 -0.04
CA ALA A 101 -1.60 2.74 1.17
C ALA A 101 -0.92 3.91 1.91
N GLN A 102 -0.30 4.85 1.17
CA GLN A 102 0.27 6.07 1.76
C GLN A 102 -0.80 6.96 2.39
N LEU A 103 -1.92 7.18 1.69
CA LEU A 103 -3.05 7.97 2.16
C LEU A 103 -3.67 7.38 3.43
N ILE A 104 -3.86 6.06 3.44
CA ILE A 104 -4.36 5.32 4.60
C ILE A 104 -3.40 5.46 5.78
N ARG A 105 -2.08 5.27 5.59
CA ARG A 105 -1.09 5.43 6.67
C ARG A 105 -1.12 6.84 7.25
N GLN A 106 -1.22 7.86 6.40
CA GLN A 106 -1.30 9.25 6.85
C GLN A 106 -2.60 9.50 7.64
N HIS A 107 -3.74 9.01 7.14
CA HIS A 107 -5.02 9.11 7.84
C HIS A 107 -4.98 8.45 9.23
N VAL A 108 -4.47 7.22 9.33
CA VAL A 108 -4.33 6.49 10.60
C VAL A 108 -3.41 7.25 11.58
N SER A 109 -2.28 7.77 11.09
CA SER A 109 -1.34 8.54 11.92
C SER A 109 -1.96 9.81 12.50
N GLU A 110 -2.88 10.45 11.79
CA GLU A 110 -3.50 11.71 12.21
C GLU A 110 -4.71 11.50 13.12
N HIS A 111 -5.46 10.41 12.93
CA HIS A 111 -6.72 10.17 13.64
C HIS A 111 -6.63 9.11 14.74
N GLY A 112 -5.52 8.35 14.83
CA GLY A 112 -5.34 7.27 15.80
C GLY A 112 -6.34 6.11 15.64
N ASN A 113 -7.09 6.08 14.55
CA ASN A 113 -8.20 5.16 14.32
C ASN A 113 -7.77 3.95 13.48
N THR A 114 -8.41 2.80 13.73
CA THR A 114 -8.25 1.56 12.94
C THR A 114 -9.23 1.44 11.77
N SER A 115 -10.25 2.30 11.72
CA SER A 115 -11.19 2.35 10.58
C SER A 115 -10.55 3.04 9.40
N LEU A 116 -10.57 2.39 8.23
CA LEU A 116 -9.91 2.89 7.03
C LEU A 116 -10.88 3.71 6.16
N PRO A 117 -10.44 4.84 5.58
CA PRO A 117 -11.23 5.61 4.65
C PRO A 117 -11.31 4.88 3.31
N ALA A 118 -12.49 4.88 2.67
CA ALA A 118 -12.57 4.48 1.27
C ALA A 118 -12.02 5.59 0.36
N ILE A 119 -11.38 5.19 -0.74
CA ILE A 119 -10.70 6.09 -1.66
C ILE A 119 -11.25 5.87 -3.08
N VAL A 120 -11.78 6.92 -3.69
CA VAL A 120 -12.20 6.92 -5.09
C VAL A 120 -11.03 7.38 -5.95
N ASN A 121 -10.44 6.46 -6.71
CA ASN A 121 -9.34 6.76 -7.61
C ASN A 121 -9.87 7.20 -8.99
N ILE A 122 -9.39 8.34 -9.48
CA ILE A 122 -9.73 8.87 -10.78
C ILE A 122 -8.44 9.18 -11.53
N CYS A 123 -8.26 8.54 -12.69
CA CYS A 123 -7.17 8.86 -13.62
C CYS A 123 -7.72 9.76 -14.74
N LEU A 124 -7.26 11.01 -14.78
CA LEU A 124 -7.45 11.88 -15.94
C LEU A 124 -6.32 11.61 -16.93
N TYR A 125 -6.57 10.71 -17.87
CA TYR A 125 -5.62 10.35 -18.91
C TYR A 125 -5.72 11.31 -20.11
N ASN A 126 -4.58 11.91 -20.48
CA ASN A 126 -4.47 12.82 -21.63
C ASN A 126 -3.31 12.42 -22.55
N GLY A 127 -3.28 11.14 -22.95
CA GLY A 127 -2.29 10.64 -23.90
C GLY A 127 -2.66 10.90 -25.37
N SER A 128 -1.71 10.66 -26.26
CA SER A 128 -1.87 10.85 -27.72
C SER A 128 -2.70 9.75 -28.42
N LYS A 129 -3.01 8.66 -27.71
CA LYS A 129 -3.78 7.50 -28.19
C LYS A 129 -4.85 7.13 -27.14
N PRO A 130 -5.92 6.41 -27.50
CA PRO A 130 -6.85 5.88 -26.51
C PRO A 130 -6.15 4.97 -25.49
N TYR A 131 -6.55 5.06 -24.21
CA TYR A 131 -6.08 4.17 -23.16
C TYR A 131 -6.60 2.74 -23.39
N LYS A 132 -5.72 1.75 -23.26
CA LYS A 132 -5.96 0.31 -23.49
C LYS A 132 -5.58 -0.57 -22.29
N GLY A 133 -4.92 0.00 -21.29
CA GLY A 133 -4.45 -0.70 -20.11
C GLY A 133 -5.59 -1.09 -19.17
N PRO A 134 -5.30 -1.99 -18.21
CA PRO A 134 -6.28 -2.41 -17.22
C PRO A 134 -6.60 -1.26 -16.25
N THR A 135 -7.88 -0.95 -16.09
CA THR A 135 -8.35 0.06 -15.12
C THR A 135 -8.64 -0.53 -13.74
N ASN A 136 -8.67 -1.86 -13.63
CA ASN A 136 -8.86 -2.58 -12.37
C ASN A 136 -7.57 -3.32 -12.01
N PHE A 137 -7.15 -3.23 -10.74
CA PHE A 137 -5.99 -3.97 -10.24
C PHE A 137 -6.15 -5.50 -10.41
N HIS A 138 -7.38 -6.00 -10.31
CA HIS A 138 -7.68 -7.41 -10.47
C HIS A 138 -7.34 -7.95 -11.87
N ASP A 139 -7.41 -7.10 -12.90
CA ASP A 139 -7.15 -7.48 -14.29
C ASP A 139 -5.65 -7.71 -14.56
N LEU A 140 -4.77 -7.28 -13.65
CA LEU A 140 -3.33 -7.53 -13.73
C LEU A 140 -2.94 -8.95 -13.34
N PHE A 141 -3.81 -9.71 -12.68
CA PHE A 141 -3.49 -11.07 -12.26
C PHE A 141 -3.81 -12.07 -13.38
N PRO A 142 -2.85 -12.93 -13.76
CA PRO A 142 -3.14 -14.06 -14.64
C PRO A 142 -4.21 -15.01 -14.07
N SER A 143 -4.33 -15.08 -12.74
CA SER A 143 -5.39 -15.83 -12.05
C SER A 143 -5.90 -15.07 -10.82
N LEU A 144 -7.05 -14.40 -10.98
CA LEU A 144 -7.69 -13.68 -9.87
C LEU A 144 -8.06 -14.62 -8.71
N ASN A 145 -8.44 -15.87 -8.97
CA ASN A 145 -8.79 -16.83 -7.92
C ASN A 145 -7.58 -17.18 -7.03
N GLN A 146 -6.39 -17.31 -7.60
CA GLN A 146 -5.18 -17.53 -6.82
C GLN A 146 -4.81 -16.27 -6.02
N ALA A 147 -4.88 -15.10 -6.65
CA ALA A 147 -4.62 -13.83 -5.96
C ALA A 147 -5.61 -13.60 -4.80
N ALA A 148 -6.90 -13.90 -4.99
CA ALA A 148 -7.91 -13.86 -3.94
C ALA A 148 -7.53 -14.74 -2.74
N ARG A 149 -7.07 -15.97 -3.00
CA ARG A 149 -6.71 -16.92 -1.95
C ARG A 149 -5.43 -16.56 -1.20
N TYR A 150 -4.42 -16.04 -1.90
CA TYR A 150 -3.09 -15.84 -1.32
C TYR A 150 -2.81 -14.41 -0.88
N MET A 151 -3.39 -13.42 -1.56
CA MET A 151 -3.13 -12.00 -1.32
C MET A 151 -4.27 -11.29 -0.59
N PHE A 152 -5.54 -11.64 -0.87
CA PHE A 152 -6.70 -10.89 -0.35
C PHE A 152 -7.50 -11.59 0.76
N ALA A 153 -7.27 -12.89 1.03
CA ALA A 153 -8.00 -13.65 2.07
C ALA A 153 -7.55 -13.34 3.51
N GLY A 154 -6.47 -12.59 3.69
CA GLY A 154 -5.81 -12.32 4.98
C GLY A 154 -4.37 -12.81 5.00
N PHE A 155 -3.62 -12.44 6.02
CA PHE A 155 -2.24 -12.92 6.18
C PHE A 155 -2.20 -14.26 6.92
N HIS A 156 -1.24 -15.12 6.59
CA HIS A 156 -1.02 -16.36 7.31
C HIS A 156 -0.18 -16.09 8.56
N LEU A 157 -0.85 -16.01 9.72
CA LEU A 157 -0.16 -15.81 11.00
C LEU A 157 0.53 -17.10 11.45
N VAL A 158 1.85 -17.03 11.62
CA VAL A 158 2.63 -18.04 12.34
C VAL A 158 2.95 -17.49 13.72
N ASP A 159 2.08 -17.79 14.69
CA ASP A 159 2.23 -17.31 16.06
C ASP A 159 3.22 -18.19 16.85
N LEU A 160 4.50 -17.81 16.80
CA LEU A 160 5.54 -18.48 17.57
C LEU A 160 5.37 -18.31 19.07
N HIS A 161 4.68 -17.27 19.56
CA HIS A 161 4.50 -17.03 20.98
C HIS A 161 3.61 -18.12 21.61
N THR A 162 2.49 -18.46 20.97
CA THR A 162 1.56 -19.50 21.45
C THR A 162 1.97 -20.92 21.04
N THR A 163 2.83 -21.09 20.04
CA THR A 163 3.32 -22.41 19.63
C THR A 163 4.26 -23.01 20.69
N THR A 164 4.00 -24.24 21.14
CA THR A 164 4.85 -24.90 22.16
C THR A 164 6.17 -25.39 21.58
N ASN A 165 7.20 -25.56 22.41
CA ASN A 165 8.50 -26.05 21.97
C ASN A 165 8.40 -27.46 21.37
N GLU A 166 7.54 -28.32 21.92
CA GLU A 166 7.29 -29.67 21.40
C GLU A 166 6.70 -29.63 20.00
N ALA A 167 5.78 -28.70 19.74
CA ALA A 167 5.23 -28.48 18.40
C ALA A 167 6.30 -27.98 17.42
N LEU A 168 7.17 -27.05 17.86
CA LEU A 168 8.27 -26.52 17.04
C LEU A 168 9.29 -27.60 16.69
N LEU A 169 9.59 -28.54 17.57
CA LEU A 169 10.51 -29.66 17.28
C LEU A 169 10.03 -30.53 16.10
N ASN A 170 8.72 -30.54 15.82
CA ASN A 170 8.15 -31.25 14.67
C ASN A 170 8.34 -30.51 13.35
N TRP A 171 8.81 -29.25 13.36
CA TRP A 171 9.03 -28.43 12.16
C TRP A 171 10.36 -28.74 11.46
N LYS A 172 11.06 -29.79 11.93
CA LYS A 172 12.29 -30.31 11.34
C LYS A 172 13.35 -29.23 11.17
N GLN A 173 13.80 -28.97 9.95
CA GLN A 173 14.85 -27.99 9.65
C GLN A 173 14.49 -26.55 10.05
N ALA A 174 13.19 -26.24 10.23
CA ALA A 174 12.77 -24.92 10.69
C ALA A 174 12.73 -24.80 12.23
N ALA A 175 12.83 -25.92 12.96
CA ALA A 175 12.62 -25.96 14.41
C ALA A 175 13.57 -25.00 15.16
N GLY A 176 14.88 -25.05 14.85
CA GLY A 176 15.85 -24.19 15.54
C GLY A 176 15.63 -22.70 15.27
N ALA A 177 15.37 -22.32 14.01
CA ALA A 177 15.07 -20.94 13.66
C ALA A 177 13.80 -20.45 14.36
N ALA A 178 12.74 -21.27 14.35
CA ALA A 178 11.48 -20.92 15.01
C ALA A 178 11.65 -20.79 16.54
N MET A 179 12.44 -21.67 17.17
CA MET A 179 12.70 -21.60 18.62
C MET A 179 13.53 -20.38 19.02
N ILE A 180 14.52 -19.99 18.20
CA ILE A 180 15.31 -18.76 18.43
C ILE A 180 14.46 -17.51 18.19
N LEU A 181 13.73 -17.44 17.07
CA LEU A 181 12.86 -16.29 16.75
C LEU A 181 11.71 -16.13 17.75
N LYS A 182 11.23 -17.22 18.35
CA LYS A 182 10.29 -17.19 19.48
C LYS A 182 10.82 -16.37 20.67
N GLN A 183 12.13 -16.23 20.82
CA GLN A 183 12.78 -15.44 21.87
C GLN A 183 12.91 -13.96 21.54
N GLY A 184 12.19 -13.42 20.55
CA GLY A 184 12.28 -12.02 20.14
C GLY A 184 11.96 -10.95 21.21
N ILE A 185 11.53 -11.35 22.42
CA ILE A 185 11.42 -10.47 23.59
C ILE A 185 12.82 -10.16 24.18
N TYR A 186 13.76 -11.09 24.08
CA TYR A 186 15.13 -10.88 24.51
C TYR A 186 15.83 -9.95 23.52
N ARG A 187 16.56 -8.97 24.04
CA ARG A 187 17.39 -8.08 23.22
C ARG A 187 18.56 -8.83 22.57
N ASP A 188 19.01 -9.90 23.23
CA ASP A 188 20.01 -10.84 22.75
C ASP A 188 19.51 -12.27 23.03
N PHE A 189 19.30 -13.05 21.96
CA PHE A 189 18.87 -14.44 22.10
C PHE A 189 19.97 -15.33 22.70
N CYS A 190 21.22 -14.86 22.77
CA CYS A 190 22.31 -15.59 23.41
C CYS A 190 22.06 -15.79 24.90
N GLU A 191 21.30 -14.91 25.55
CA GLU A 191 20.88 -15.05 26.96
C GLU A 191 20.01 -16.30 27.17
N TRP A 192 19.32 -16.77 26.13
CA TRP A 192 18.45 -17.94 26.16
C TRP A 192 19.20 -19.25 25.89
N LEU A 193 20.34 -19.23 25.19
CA LEU A 193 21.06 -20.44 24.78
C LEU A 193 21.50 -21.35 25.94
N PRO A 194 22.01 -20.83 27.09
CA PRO A 194 22.45 -21.67 28.20
C PRO A 194 21.37 -22.60 28.75
N ASP A 195 20.13 -22.11 28.83
CA ASP A 195 18.99 -22.87 29.39
C ASP A 195 18.49 -23.97 28.43
N TYR A 196 18.90 -23.92 27.15
CA TYR A 196 18.36 -24.78 26.08
C TYR A 196 19.43 -25.53 25.28
N GLN A 197 20.66 -25.62 25.79
CA GLN A 197 21.78 -26.34 25.15
C GLN A 197 21.41 -27.77 24.72
N ASN A 198 20.66 -28.49 25.55
CA ASN A 198 20.21 -29.86 25.26
C ASN A 198 19.32 -29.93 24.01
N ILE A 199 18.48 -28.93 23.79
CA ILE A 199 17.62 -28.86 22.62
C ILE A 199 18.44 -28.54 21.38
N LEU A 200 19.40 -27.63 21.47
CA LEU A 200 20.28 -27.29 20.36
C LEU A 200 21.12 -28.50 19.93
N LEU A 201 21.72 -29.23 20.88
CA LEU A 201 22.42 -30.48 20.60
C LEU A 201 21.50 -31.55 19.98
N HIS A 202 20.24 -31.62 20.40
CA HIS A 202 19.26 -32.52 19.80
C HIS A 202 18.97 -32.16 18.33
N LEU A 203 18.76 -30.87 18.05
CA LEU A 203 18.51 -30.37 16.71
C LEU A 203 19.73 -30.52 15.79
N GLU A 204 20.94 -30.29 16.31
CA GLU A 204 22.20 -30.48 15.60
C GLU A 204 22.40 -31.96 15.23
N LYS A 205 22.22 -32.87 16.19
CA LYS A 205 22.29 -34.32 15.95
C LYS A 205 21.30 -34.81 14.90
N LYS A 206 20.13 -34.16 14.79
CA LYS A 206 19.14 -34.44 13.74
C LYS A 206 19.45 -33.77 12.39
N GLY A 207 20.50 -32.95 12.31
CA GLY A 207 20.86 -32.20 11.10
C GLY A 207 19.86 -31.09 10.77
N TYR A 208 19.08 -30.62 11.74
CA TYR A 208 18.03 -29.63 11.50
C TYR A 208 18.53 -28.18 11.54
N ILE A 209 19.70 -27.94 12.13
CA ILE A 209 20.26 -26.60 12.29
C ILE A 209 21.70 -26.50 11.73
N PRO A 210 21.96 -26.90 10.47
CA PRO A 210 23.32 -26.86 9.91
C PRO A 210 23.90 -25.43 9.82
N TYR A 211 23.04 -24.41 9.96
CA TYR A 211 23.39 -23.00 9.88
C TYR A 211 23.75 -22.36 11.23
N ILE A 212 23.60 -23.05 12.36
CA ILE A 212 23.68 -22.41 13.68
C ILE A 212 25.08 -21.84 13.99
N ASN A 213 26.14 -22.49 13.50
CA ASN A 213 27.53 -22.03 13.66
C ASN A 213 27.85 -20.73 12.90
N ASN A 214 26.97 -20.28 12.01
CA ASN A 214 27.12 -19.00 11.29
C ASN A 214 26.37 -17.85 11.97
N VAL A 215 25.59 -18.15 13.01
CA VAL A 215 24.69 -17.20 13.70
C VAL A 215 25.14 -16.96 15.14
N LEU A 216 25.88 -17.89 15.74
CA LEU A 216 26.59 -17.77 17.02
C LEU A 216 27.99 -17.20 16.79
#